data_AF-U6R852-F1
#
_entry.id   AF-U6R852-F1
#
_cell.length_a   1.000
_cell.length_b   1.000
_cell.length_c   1.000
_cell.angle_alpha   90.00
_cell.angle_beta   90.00
_cell.angle_gamma   90.00
#
_symmetry.space_group_name_H-M   'P 1'
#
loop_
_entity.id
_entity.type
_entity.pdbx_description
1 polymer ?
#
loop_
_entity_poly.entity_id
_entity_poly.type
_entity_poly.pdbx_seq_one_letter_code
_entity_poly.pdbx_strand_id
1 'polypeptide(L)'
;MLDSAIKEQLKGLFAQLDAHYTFDIFVHPRHESRAELVDLLEEVASCSEKLSCRLQESEGLKFILSLNPQLHSRSATYKRNGLLIRKTAIKSSRPFQCAYYPLTP
;
A
#
# COMPACT_ATOMS: atom_id res chain seq x y z
N MET A 1 -23.73 -7.14 -0.55
CA MET A 1 -23.22 -6.38 0.62
C MET A 1 -22.85 -7.37 1.71
N LEU A 2 -21.72 -7.15 2.37
CA LEU A 2 -21.22 -8.06 3.41
C LEU A 2 -22.10 -8.02 4.66
N ASP A 3 -22.35 -9.20 5.23
CA ASP A 3 -23.08 -9.36 6.47
C ASP A 3 -22.37 -8.60 7.61
N SER A 4 -23.15 -7.96 8.48
CA SER A 4 -22.66 -7.20 9.63
C SER A 4 -21.73 -8.03 10.52
N ALA A 5 -22.06 -9.32 10.70
CA ALA A 5 -21.23 -10.23 11.49
C ALA A 5 -19.85 -10.46 10.86
N ILE A 6 -19.79 -10.56 9.52
CA ILE A 6 -18.54 -10.73 8.77
C ILE A 6 -17.69 -9.45 8.86
N LYS A 7 -18.31 -8.28 8.77
CA LYS A 7 -17.59 -6.99 8.92
C LYS A 7 -16.92 -6.86 10.28
N GLU A 8 -17.59 -7.25 11.36
CA GLU A 8 -16.99 -7.20 12.70
C GLU A 8 -15.81 -8.17 12.83
N GLN A 9 -15.93 -9.38 12.30
CA GLN A 9 -14.83 -10.34 12.27
C GLN A 9 -13.63 -9.81 11.46
N LEU A 10 -13.87 -9.22 10.30
CA LEU A 10 -12.84 -8.61 9.46
C LEU A 10 -12.13 -7.47 10.19
N LYS A 11 -12.86 -6.59 10.89
CA LYS A 11 -12.26 -5.54 11.72
C LYS A 11 -11.33 -6.11 12.79
N GLY A 12 -11.74 -7.17 13.48
CA GLY A 12 -10.91 -7.84 14.50
C GLY A 12 -9.64 -8.49 13.92
N LEU A 13 -9.76 -9.11 12.74
CA LEU A 13 -8.62 -9.67 12.00
C LEU A 13 -7.67 -8.57 11.51
N PHE A 14 -8.21 -7.50 10.94
CA PHE A 14 -7.43 -6.42 10.35
C PHE A 14 -6.81 -5.46 11.36
N ALA A 15 -7.34 -5.41 12.59
CA ALA A 15 -6.73 -4.67 13.70
C ALA A 15 -5.30 -5.17 14.01
N GLN A 16 -5.05 -6.46 13.78
CA GLN A 16 -3.76 -7.11 14.02
C GLN A 16 -2.75 -6.94 12.87
N LEU A 17 -3.14 -6.32 11.74
CA LEU A 17 -2.20 -6.10 10.64
C LEU A 17 -1.13 -5.09 11.06
N ASP A 18 0.14 -5.44 10.97
CA ASP A 18 1.24 -4.51 11.30
C ASP A 18 1.62 -3.58 10.14
N ALA A 19 1.22 -3.93 8.92
CA ALA A 19 1.60 -3.24 7.70
C ALA A 19 0.38 -2.87 6.87
N HIS A 20 0.60 -1.99 5.88
CA HIS A 20 -0.46 -1.62 4.94
C HIS A 20 -0.51 -2.66 3.82
N TYR A 21 -1.71 -3.00 3.37
CA TYR A 21 -1.93 -3.89 2.25
C TYR A 21 -2.79 -3.19 1.21
N THR A 22 -2.55 -3.49 -0.07
CA THR A 22 -3.34 -3.01 -1.18
C THR A 22 -3.97 -4.16 -1.93
N PHE A 23 -5.26 -4.07 -2.16
CA PHE A 23 -5.98 -4.89 -3.12
C PHE A 23 -5.78 -4.29 -4.51
N ASP A 24 -4.86 -4.86 -5.29
CA ASP A 24 -4.70 -4.56 -6.70
C ASP A 24 -5.73 -5.33 -7.51
N ILE A 25 -6.76 -4.64 -7.99
CA ILE A 25 -7.89 -5.16 -8.74
C ILE A 25 -7.59 -5.00 -10.22
N PHE A 26 -7.56 -6.09 -10.96
CA PHE A 26 -7.35 -6.16 -12.39
C PHE A 26 -8.65 -6.61 -13.03
N VAL A 27 -9.32 -5.70 -13.75
CA VAL A 27 -10.62 -6.00 -14.35
C VAL A 27 -10.81 -5.26 -15.65
N HIS A 28 -11.46 -5.91 -16.62
CA HIS A 28 -11.78 -5.28 -17.89
C HIS A 28 -12.86 -4.20 -17.66
N PRO A 29 -12.74 -3.00 -18.25
CA PRO A 29 -13.68 -1.92 -17.99
C PRO A 29 -15.13 -2.22 -18.41
N ARG A 30 -15.33 -3.17 -19.34
CA ARG A 30 -16.64 -3.69 -19.78
C ARG A 30 -17.14 -4.95 -19.04
N HIS A 31 -16.44 -5.40 -18.00
CA HIS A 31 -16.85 -6.59 -17.28
C HIS A 31 -18.06 -6.29 -16.38
N GLU A 32 -19.13 -7.10 -16.47
CA GLU A 32 -20.35 -6.85 -15.70
C GLU A 32 -20.10 -6.90 -14.18
N SER A 33 -19.29 -7.86 -13.73
CA SER A 33 -18.93 -8.01 -12.31
C SER A 33 -17.91 -6.98 -11.77
N ARG A 34 -17.47 -6.00 -12.57
CA ARG A 34 -16.52 -4.97 -12.13
C ARG A 34 -17.05 -4.19 -10.94
N ALA A 35 -18.29 -3.71 -11.03
CA ALA A 35 -18.88 -2.87 -9.98
C ALA A 35 -19.03 -3.65 -8.67
N GLU A 36 -19.62 -4.86 -8.72
CA GLU A 36 -19.76 -5.72 -7.54
C GLU A 36 -18.44 -6.04 -6.85
N LEU A 37 -17.39 -6.37 -7.61
CA LEU A 37 -16.10 -6.72 -7.03
C LEU A 37 -15.42 -5.50 -6.39
N VAL A 38 -15.53 -4.33 -7.00
CA VAL A 38 -15.01 -3.07 -6.45
C VAL A 38 -15.75 -2.71 -5.17
N ASP A 39 -17.09 -2.71 -5.19
CA ASP A 39 -17.91 -2.39 -4.03
C ASP A 39 -17.61 -3.34 -2.85
N LEU A 40 -17.45 -4.63 -3.14
CA LEU A 40 -17.10 -5.63 -2.13
C LEU A 40 -15.72 -5.35 -1.51
N LEU A 41 -14.71 -5.12 -2.35
CA LEU A 41 -13.34 -4.89 -1.87
C LEU A 41 -13.19 -3.54 -1.17
N GLU A 42 -13.92 -2.51 -1.61
CA GLU A 42 -14.01 -1.23 -0.90
C GLU A 42 -14.68 -1.39 0.47
N GLU A 43 -15.73 -2.20 0.58
CA GLU A 43 -16.38 -2.51 1.85
C GLU A 43 -15.41 -3.24 2.80
N VAL A 44 -14.59 -4.17 2.30
CA VAL A 44 -13.52 -4.82 3.07
C VAL A 44 -12.43 -3.81 3.46
N ALA A 45 -11.98 -2.95 2.56
CA ALA A 45 -10.98 -1.94 2.84
C ALA A 45 -11.47 -0.90 3.86
N SER A 46 -12.76 -0.58 3.87
CA SER A 46 -13.37 0.32 4.86
C SER A 46 -13.32 -0.22 6.30
N CYS A 47 -13.08 -1.53 6.46
CA CYS A 47 -12.92 -2.14 7.77
C CYS A 47 -11.57 -1.81 8.43
N SER A 48 -10.57 -1.30 7.69
CA SER A 48 -9.26 -0.95 8.25
C SER A 48 -8.51 0.09 7.42
N GLU A 49 -7.98 1.13 8.08
CA GLU A 49 -7.13 2.15 7.47
C GLU A 49 -5.81 1.59 6.90
N LYS A 50 -5.45 0.35 7.29
CA LYS A 50 -4.28 -0.36 6.78
C LYS A 50 -4.56 -1.07 5.45
N LEU A 51 -5.79 -1.06 4.98
CA LEU A 51 -6.17 -1.63 3.69
C LEU A 51 -6.42 -0.50 2.69
N SER A 52 -6.12 -0.76 1.43
CA SER A 52 -6.40 0.18 0.34
C SER A 52 -6.76 -0.59 -0.92
N CYS A 53 -7.59 -0.02 -1.77
CA CYS A 53 -7.95 -0.60 -3.06
C CYS A 53 -7.28 0.16 -4.19
N ARG A 54 -6.82 -0.55 -5.21
CA ARG A 54 -6.26 0.04 -6.43
C ARG A 54 -6.83 -0.67 -7.65
N LEU A 55 -7.51 0.07 -8.51
CA LEU A 55 -8.08 -0.46 -9.74
C LEU A 55 -7.08 -0.35 -10.90
N GLN A 56 -6.97 -1.40 -11.71
CA GLN A 56 -6.19 -1.48 -12.94
C GLN A 56 -7.01 -2.18 -14.03
N GLU A 57 -6.87 -1.69 -15.26
CA GLU A 57 -7.53 -2.28 -16.42
C GLU A 57 -6.77 -3.52 -16.89
N SER A 58 -7.48 -4.64 -17.06
CA SER A 58 -6.89 -5.90 -17.54
C SER A 58 -7.90 -6.71 -18.35
N GLU A 59 -7.45 -7.66 -19.17
CA GLU A 59 -8.37 -8.51 -19.96
C GLU A 59 -9.20 -9.48 -19.11
N GLY A 60 -8.77 -9.81 -17.90
CA GLY A 60 -9.46 -10.75 -17.00
C GLY A 60 -9.99 -10.10 -15.72
N LEU A 61 -10.74 -10.86 -14.93
CA LEU A 61 -11.15 -10.52 -13.56
C LEU A 61 -10.21 -11.19 -12.56
N LYS A 62 -9.35 -10.41 -11.93
CA LYS A 62 -8.37 -10.88 -10.94
C LYS A 62 -8.17 -9.81 -9.89
N PHE A 63 -7.85 -10.21 -8.66
CA PHE A 63 -7.28 -9.29 -7.68
C PHE A 63 -6.04 -9.91 -7.03
N ILE A 64 -5.15 -9.06 -6.53
CA ILE A 64 -3.92 -9.45 -5.83
C ILE A 64 -3.86 -8.64 -4.54
N LEU A 65 -3.47 -9.29 -3.44
CA LEU A 65 -3.17 -8.61 -2.19
C LEU A 65 -1.66 -8.35 -2.12
N SER A 66 -1.28 -7.09 -2.24
CA SER A 66 0.10 -6.62 -2.18
C SER A 66 0.39 -6.05 -0.81
N LEU A 67 1.43 -6.54 -0.13
CA LEU A 67 1.95 -5.91 1.07
C LEU A 67 2.67 -4.62 0.66
N ASN A 68 2.21 -3.48 1.17
CA ASN A 68 2.95 -2.24 1.11
C ASN A 68 3.85 -2.18 2.34
N PRO A 69 5.16 -2.49 2.22
CA PRO A 69 6.08 -2.05 3.23
C PRO A 69 6.00 -0.53 3.22
N GLN A 70 5.37 0.06 4.25
CA GLN A 70 5.52 1.48 4.55
C GLN A 70 7.02 1.70 4.72
N LEU A 71 7.67 2.07 3.63
CA LEU A 71 9.02 2.57 3.60
C LEU A 71 8.91 3.87 4.36
N HIS A 72 9.08 3.78 5.68
CA HIS A 72 9.37 4.91 6.52
C HIS A 72 10.71 5.46 6.04
N SER A 73 10.69 6.18 4.92
CA SER A 73 11.76 7.03 4.45
C SER A 73 11.87 8.12 5.49
N ARG A 74 12.58 7.81 6.58
CA ARG A 74 13.14 8.82 7.46
C ARG A 74 14.28 9.46 6.68
N SER A 75 13.91 10.36 5.78
CA SER A 75 14.81 11.30 5.13
C SER A 75 15.17 12.36 6.15
N ALA A 76 16.38 12.29 6.69
CA ALA A 76 16.94 13.33 7.53
C ALA A 76 17.87 14.21 6.67
N THR A 77 17.62 15.51 6.64
CA THR A 77 18.48 16.49 5.97
C THR A 77 19.43 17.08 7.00
N TYR A 78 20.74 17.00 6.79
CA TYR A 78 21.74 17.64 7.67
C TYR A 78 22.77 18.42 6.86
N LYS A 79 23.28 19.52 7.43
CA LYS A 79 24.37 20.29 6.84
C LYS A 79 25.72 19.74 7.29
N ARG A 80 26.61 19.43 6.34
CA ARG A 80 28.01 19.04 6.60
C ARG A 80 28.92 19.82 5.65
N ASN A 81 29.88 20.57 6.19
CA ASN A 81 30.85 21.37 5.43
C ASN A 81 30.21 22.31 4.39
N GLY A 82 29.13 23.00 4.74
CA GLY A 82 28.43 23.92 3.84
C GLY A 82 27.47 23.25 2.82
N LEU A 83 27.51 21.93 2.68
CA LEU A 83 26.63 21.17 1.78
C LEU A 83 25.43 20.59 2.53
N LEU A 84 24.23 20.72 1.96
CA LEU A 84 23.00 20.13 2.49
C LEU A 84 22.88 18.68 1.99
N ILE A 85 22.96 17.71 2.90
CA ILE A 85 22.94 16.28 2.57
C ILE A 85 21.60 15.69 3.01
N ARG A 86 20.85 15.07 2.07
CA ARG A 86 19.69 14.22 2.38
C ARG A 86 20.16 12.79 2.62
N LYS A 87 19.90 12.25 3.81
CA LYS A 87 20.11 10.84 4.12
C LYS A 87 18.76 10.14 4.18
N THR A 88 18.45 9.35 3.17
CA THR A 88 17.28 8.47 3.09
C THR A 88 17.65 7.09 3.63
N ALA A 89 17.18 6.73 4.82
CA ALA A 89 17.26 5.37 5.30
C ALA A 89 16.07 4.56 4.75
N ILE A 90 16.30 3.78 3.70
CA ILE A 90 15.31 2.83 3.19
C ILE A 90 15.48 1.54 3.99
N LYS A 91 14.57 1.28 4.94
CA LYS A 91 14.53 0.01 5.68
C LYS A 91 13.89 -1.05 4.76
N SER A 92 14.62 -1.52 3.77
CA SER A 92 14.21 -2.68 2.96
C SER A 92 14.78 -3.96 3.60
N SER A 93 14.11 -5.09 3.38
CA SER A 93 14.51 -6.43 3.86
C SER A 93 15.83 -6.96 3.26
N ARG A 94 16.66 -6.10 2.65
CA ARG A 94 17.96 -6.44 2.07
C ARG A 94 19.01 -5.43 2.58
N PRO A 95 20.29 -5.83 2.73
CA PRO A 95 21.27 -5.05 3.48
C PRO A 95 21.37 -3.61 2.97
N PHE A 96 21.31 -2.68 3.92
CA PHE A 96 21.35 -1.23 3.76
C PHE A 96 22.42 -0.76 2.78
N GLN A 97 22.06 -0.46 1.53
CA GLN A 97 22.87 0.40 0.67
C GLN A 97 22.47 1.86 0.93
N CYS A 98 23.26 2.53 1.77
CA CYS A 98 23.14 3.97 1.98
C CYS A 98 23.71 4.69 0.75
N ALA A 99 22.88 4.99 -0.24
CA ALA A 99 23.27 5.78 -1.39
C ALA A 99 23.35 7.26 -1.02
N TYR A 100 24.55 7.85 -1.11
CA TYR A 100 24.79 9.28 -0.95
C TYR A 100 24.82 9.91 -2.34
N TYR A 101 23.80 10.69 -2.70
CA TYR A 101 23.82 11.50 -3.92
C TYR A 101 24.16 12.95 -3.56
N PRO A 102 25.24 13.53 -4.11
CA PRO A 102 25.52 14.95 -3.96
C PRO A 102 24.45 15.76 -4.71
N LEU A 103 23.81 16.70 -4.01
CA LEU A 103 23.01 17.74 -4.66
C LEU A 103 24.00 18.76 -5.22
N THR A 104 24.26 18.68 -6.52
CA THR A 104 25.03 19.71 -7.23
C THR A 104 24.25 21.04 -7.25
N PRO A 105 24.96 22.18 -7.19
CA PRO A 105 24.39 23.52 -7.05
C PRO A 105 23.48 23.95 -8.19
#